data_AF-A0A4Y6PM99-F1
#
_entry.id   AF-A0A4Y6PM99-F1
#
_cell.length_a   1.000
_cell.length_b   1.000
_cell.length_c   1.000
_cell.angle_alpha   90.00
_cell.angle_beta   90.00
_cell.angle_gamma   90.00
#
_symmetry.space_group_name_H-M   'P 1'
#
loop_
_entity.id
_entity.type
_entity.pdbx_description
1 polymer ?
#
loop_
_entity_poly.entity_id
_entity_poly.type
_entity_poly.pdbx_seq_one_letter_code
_entity_poly.pdbx_strand_id
1 'polypeptide(L)'
;MLYCEETTGVVAAGYAVDTGGELTGAQAEEILGAVEQLNEEHGTNIKMIVPGDSATDHAEDPEMALYAFEVIFGVPAVMASTWGCPAEVSVEAVQDAAAEVEEAPEAFWSDLAAKVPLLADYEFDEPEVYLASFGPLSCAVLAAGVPFPSDDPDEATYEFFSVQDMNQEWLEEGVDGVEIAYVDFTDIASVDLSAEAVGDWLAKVDKLDDPKIYMTLRYD
;
A
#
# COMPACT_ATOMS: atom_id res chain seq x y z
N MET A 1 7.62 -8.19 7.82
CA MET A 1 6.88 -8.15 6.54
C MET A 1 5.44 -7.95 6.91
N LEU A 2 4.67 -7.17 6.14
CA LEU A 2 3.24 -7.08 6.38
C LEU A 2 2.56 -8.28 5.71
N TYR A 3 2.40 -9.36 6.47
CA TYR A 3 1.50 -10.46 6.11
C TYR A 3 0.12 -10.15 6.70
N CYS A 4 -0.93 -10.41 5.93
CA CYS A 4 -2.28 -10.39 6.48
C CYS A 4 -3.11 -11.53 5.88
N GLU A 5 -3.78 -12.29 6.77
CA GLU A 5 -4.85 -13.22 6.36
C GLU A 5 -6.08 -12.44 5.87
N GLU A 6 -6.14 -11.13 6.15
CA GLU A 6 -7.19 -10.22 5.70
C GLU A 6 -6.73 -9.45 4.48
N THR A 7 -7.68 -9.16 3.59
CA THR A 7 -7.47 -8.19 2.51
C THR A 7 -7.14 -6.83 3.11
N THR A 8 -5.96 -6.34 2.78
CA THR A 8 -5.35 -5.14 3.35
C THR A 8 -4.82 -4.24 2.24
N GLY A 9 -5.03 -2.94 2.39
CA GLY A 9 -4.43 -1.90 1.56
C GLY A 9 -3.41 -1.12 2.35
N VAL A 10 -2.43 -0.58 1.64
CA VAL A 10 -1.42 0.31 2.21
C VAL A 10 -1.14 1.46 1.28
N VAL A 11 -1.06 2.65 1.88
CA VAL A 11 -0.34 3.79 1.30
C VAL A 11 0.99 3.88 2.05
N ALA A 12 2.10 3.77 1.32
CA ALA A 12 3.45 3.79 1.90
C ALA A 12 4.35 4.74 1.12
N ALA A 13 5.27 5.41 1.82
CA ALA A 13 6.38 6.10 1.18
C ALA A 13 7.59 5.17 1.13
N GLY A 14 8.35 5.14 0.04
CA GLY A 14 9.48 4.22 -0.09
C GLY A 14 10.05 4.11 -1.49
N TYR A 15 10.62 2.94 -1.76
CA TYR A 15 11.22 2.57 -3.04
C TYR A 15 10.54 1.30 -3.55
N ALA A 16 9.92 1.36 -4.74
CA ALA A 16 9.42 0.18 -5.43
C ALA A 16 10.54 -0.46 -6.25
N VAL A 17 10.71 -1.77 -6.09
CA VAL A 17 11.81 -2.55 -6.66
C VAL A 17 11.23 -3.71 -7.45
N ASP A 18 11.51 -3.75 -8.75
CA ASP A 18 11.23 -4.89 -9.62
C ASP A 18 12.06 -6.10 -9.16
N THR A 19 11.37 -7.20 -8.88
CA THR A 19 11.98 -8.45 -8.38
C THR A 19 12.66 -9.27 -9.48
N GLY A 20 12.52 -8.87 -10.75
CA GLY A 20 13.03 -9.58 -11.93
C GLY A 20 12.27 -10.88 -12.23
N GLY A 21 11.13 -11.10 -11.57
CA GLY A 21 10.33 -12.33 -11.61
C GLY A 21 9.73 -12.67 -10.25
N GLU A 22 9.03 -13.80 -10.17
CA GLU A 22 8.38 -14.23 -8.91
C GLU A 22 9.41 -14.43 -7.78
N LEU A 23 9.14 -13.85 -6.60
CA LEU A 23 9.88 -14.16 -5.38
C LEU A 23 9.39 -15.49 -4.80
N THR A 24 10.26 -16.32 -4.24
CA THR A 24 9.81 -17.44 -3.40
C THR A 24 9.56 -16.96 -1.96
N GLY A 25 8.75 -17.71 -1.21
CA GLY A 25 8.57 -17.47 0.22
C GLY A 25 9.91 -17.43 0.98
N ALA A 26 10.81 -18.37 0.70
CA ALA A 26 12.15 -18.40 1.29
C ALA A 26 12.99 -17.15 0.99
N GLN A 27 12.94 -16.65 -0.26
CA GLN A 27 13.62 -15.40 -0.62
C GLN A 27 13.04 -14.21 0.12
N ALA A 28 11.71 -14.11 0.21
CA ALA A 28 11.05 -13.03 0.92
C ALA A 28 11.36 -13.06 2.44
N GLU A 29 11.43 -14.25 3.06
CA GLU A 29 11.85 -14.42 4.45
C GLU A 29 13.32 -14.00 4.68
N GLU A 30 14.23 -14.34 3.76
CA GLU A 30 15.63 -13.93 3.84
C GLU A 30 15.77 -12.41 3.76
N ILE A 31 15.08 -11.78 2.79
CA ILE A 31 15.06 -10.32 2.63
C ILE A 31 14.46 -9.67 3.88
N LEU A 32 13.37 -10.23 4.42
CA LEU A 32 12.77 -9.71 5.64
C LEU A 32 13.76 -9.75 6.81
N GLY A 33 14.44 -10.88 7.02
CA GLY A 33 15.42 -11.02 8.09
C GLY A 33 16.56 -10.00 7.96
N ALA A 34 16.99 -9.70 6.74
CA ALA A 34 17.98 -8.65 6.48
C ALA A 34 17.45 -7.25 6.83
N VAL A 35 16.21 -6.91 6.44
CA VAL A 35 15.57 -5.62 6.76
C VAL A 35 15.40 -5.46 8.28
N GLU A 36 14.92 -6.49 8.97
CA GLU A 36 14.74 -6.47 10.43
C GLU A 36 16.06 -6.28 11.18
N GLN A 37 17.08 -7.04 10.78
CA GLN A 37 18.42 -6.88 11.34
C GLN A 37 18.94 -5.45 11.14
N LEU A 38 18.83 -4.90 9.93
CA LEU A 38 19.35 -3.57 9.63
C LEU A 38 18.56 -2.47 10.33
N ASN A 39 17.25 -2.65 10.53
CA ASN A 39 16.46 -1.72 11.33
C ASN A 39 16.95 -1.65 12.78
N GLU A 40 17.29 -2.79 13.39
CA GLU A 40 17.86 -2.83 14.73
C GLU A 40 19.26 -2.17 14.79
N GLU A 41 20.09 -2.41 13.78
CA GLU A 41 21.46 -1.89 13.70
C GLU A 41 21.52 -0.38 13.48
N HIS A 42 20.64 0.15 12.61
CA HIS A 42 20.64 1.56 12.18
C HIS A 42 19.57 2.42 12.88
N GLY A 43 18.66 1.81 13.64
CA GLY A 43 17.60 2.52 14.35
C GLY A 43 16.50 3.04 13.42
N THR A 44 16.21 2.32 12.34
CA THR A 44 15.18 2.65 11.34
C THR A 44 13.93 1.78 11.52
N ASN A 45 12.88 2.06 10.74
CA ASN A 45 11.65 1.29 10.77
C ASN A 45 11.11 0.98 9.35
N ILE A 46 12.04 0.85 8.40
CA ILE A 46 11.76 0.44 7.02
C ILE A 46 11.10 -0.94 7.00
N LYS A 47 10.03 -1.09 6.23
CA LYS A 47 9.31 -2.35 6.01
C LYS A 47 9.52 -2.81 4.57
N MET A 48 9.53 -4.13 4.40
CA MET A 48 9.26 -4.76 3.13
C MET A 48 7.76 -5.02 3.02
N ILE A 49 7.15 -4.47 1.97
CA ILE A 49 5.75 -4.64 1.60
C ILE A 49 5.74 -5.43 0.29
N VAL A 50 5.02 -6.55 0.31
CA VAL A 50 4.93 -7.48 -0.82
C VAL A 50 3.46 -7.51 -1.25
N PRO A 51 3.11 -6.90 -2.40
CA PRO A 51 1.76 -6.97 -2.93
C PRO A 51 1.31 -8.42 -3.17
N GLY A 52 0.01 -8.64 -3.09
CA GLY A 52 -0.61 -9.93 -3.37
C GLY A 52 -0.74 -10.85 -2.17
N ASP A 53 -1.00 -12.14 -2.45
CA ASP A 53 -1.17 -13.17 -1.46
C ASP A 53 0.21 -13.65 -1.07
N SER A 54 0.62 -13.20 0.10
CA SER A 54 1.87 -13.59 0.73
C SER A 54 1.64 -14.55 1.89
N ALA A 55 0.39 -14.85 2.27
CA ALA A 55 0.08 -15.50 3.55
C ALA A 55 -0.60 -16.87 3.42
N THR A 56 -1.47 -17.10 2.44
CA THR A 56 -2.41 -18.23 2.55
C THR A 56 -1.82 -19.61 2.17
N ASP A 57 -0.77 -19.67 1.35
CA ASP A 57 -0.24 -20.97 0.87
C ASP A 57 1.25 -21.27 1.18
N HIS A 58 2.06 -20.29 1.63
CA HIS A 58 3.52 -20.48 1.76
C HIS A 58 3.98 -21.14 3.07
N ALA A 59 3.15 -21.11 4.11
CA ALA A 59 3.49 -21.77 5.38
C ALA A 59 3.68 -23.29 5.23
N GLU A 60 3.07 -23.88 4.21
CA GLU A 60 3.17 -25.31 3.91
C GLU A 60 4.25 -25.64 2.87
N ASP A 61 4.61 -24.70 1.99
CA ASP A 61 5.70 -24.82 1.01
C ASP A 61 6.47 -23.50 0.82
N PRO A 62 7.65 -23.32 1.45
CA PRO A 62 8.43 -22.08 1.36
C PRO A 62 9.05 -21.84 -0.03
N GLU A 63 9.06 -22.86 -0.90
CA GLU A 63 9.53 -22.72 -2.29
C GLU A 63 8.42 -22.27 -3.23
N MET A 64 7.18 -22.17 -2.76
CA MET A 64 6.07 -21.66 -3.56
C MET A 64 6.32 -20.20 -3.92
N ALA A 65 6.08 -19.89 -5.19
CA ALA A 65 6.22 -18.56 -5.76
C ALA A 65 5.15 -17.61 -5.20
N LEU A 66 5.61 -16.50 -4.63
CA LEU A 66 4.81 -15.30 -4.41
C LEU A 66 4.59 -14.66 -5.77
N TYR A 67 3.34 -14.34 -6.09
CA TYR A 67 2.99 -13.59 -7.30
C TYR A 67 3.34 -12.09 -7.17
N ALA A 68 4.49 -11.77 -6.55
CA ALA A 68 4.98 -10.41 -6.39
C ALA A 68 6.11 -10.15 -7.40
N PHE A 69 5.85 -9.24 -8.33
CA PHE A 69 6.81 -8.79 -9.34
C PHE A 69 7.51 -7.48 -8.94
N GLU A 70 6.94 -6.77 -7.98
CA GLU A 70 7.52 -5.57 -7.39
C GLU A 70 7.34 -5.64 -5.87
N VAL A 71 8.28 -5.07 -5.12
CA VAL A 71 8.19 -4.94 -3.66
C VAL A 71 8.52 -3.52 -3.24
N ILE A 72 7.87 -3.02 -2.19
CA ILE A 72 8.18 -1.70 -1.65
C ILE A 72 9.06 -1.86 -0.40
N PHE A 73 10.18 -1.16 -0.38
CA PHE A 73 10.96 -0.92 0.84
C PHE A 73 10.66 0.49 1.33
N GLY A 74 9.92 0.62 2.42
CA GLY A 74 9.39 1.91 2.83
C GLY A 74 8.70 1.92 4.20
N VAL A 75 8.05 3.04 4.51
CA VAL A 75 7.30 3.25 5.75
C VAL A 75 5.81 3.34 5.40
N PRO A 76 4.95 2.45 5.96
CA PRO A 76 3.50 2.57 5.80
C PRO A 76 2.99 3.85 6.45
N ALA A 77 2.32 4.70 5.67
CA ALA A 77 1.65 5.90 6.17
C ALA A 77 0.25 5.56 6.70
N VAL A 78 -0.51 4.79 5.92
CA VAL A 78 -1.84 4.34 6.27
C VAL A 78 -2.01 2.89 5.85
N MET A 79 -2.60 2.10 6.75
CA MET A 79 -3.02 0.74 6.47
C MET A 79 -4.49 0.59 6.81
N ALA A 80 -5.22 -0.14 5.98
CA ALA A 80 -6.60 -0.51 6.26
C ALA A 80 -6.81 -1.97 5.90
N SER A 81 -7.68 -2.66 6.62
CA SER A 81 -8.22 -3.95 6.19
C SER A 81 -9.70 -3.84 5.91
N THR A 82 -10.28 -4.88 5.35
CA THR A 82 -11.71 -4.96 5.00
C THR A 82 -12.66 -4.76 6.19
N TRP A 83 -12.17 -4.72 7.43
CA TRP A 83 -13.00 -4.43 8.61
C TRP A 83 -13.00 -2.96 9.04
N GLY A 84 -12.06 -2.16 8.52
CA GLY A 84 -11.82 -0.77 8.94
C GLY A 84 -11.96 0.26 7.82
N CYS A 85 -12.48 -0.13 6.65
CA CYS A 85 -12.66 0.73 5.50
C CYS A 85 -14.07 1.38 5.46
N PRO A 86 -14.23 2.55 4.81
CA PRO A 86 -13.19 3.35 4.14
C PRO A 86 -12.22 4.01 5.12
N ALA A 87 -10.93 4.00 4.81
CA ALA A 87 -9.89 4.58 5.68
C ALA A 87 -9.41 5.93 5.17
N GLU A 88 -9.44 6.95 6.01
CA GLU A 88 -8.93 8.28 5.66
C GLU A 88 -7.40 8.26 5.50
N VAL A 89 -6.90 8.81 4.40
CA VAL A 89 -5.47 8.94 4.12
C VAL A 89 -5.03 10.37 4.40
N SER A 90 -4.27 10.55 5.48
CA SER A 90 -3.75 11.85 5.91
C SER A 90 -2.48 12.23 5.15
N VAL A 91 -2.46 13.45 4.59
CA VAL A 91 -1.27 14.03 3.96
C VAL A 91 -0.10 14.16 4.94
N GLU A 92 -0.39 14.50 6.21
CA GLU A 92 0.63 14.60 7.25
C GLU A 92 1.29 13.24 7.49
N ALA A 93 0.49 12.16 7.59
CA ALA A 93 1.03 10.81 7.79
C ALA A 93 1.90 10.35 6.60
N VAL A 94 1.51 10.71 5.37
CA VAL A 94 2.31 10.42 4.17
C VAL A 94 3.62 11.19 4.17
N GLN A 95 3.60 12.46 4.56
CA GLN A 95 4.80 13.29 4.67
C GLN A 95 5.74 12.79 5.76
N ASP A 96 5.21 12.41 6.92
CA ASP A 96 5.99 11.83 8.02
C ASP A 96 6.65 10.51 7.59
N ALA A 97 5.91 9.65 6.89
CA ALA A 97 6.45 8.39 6.35
C ALA A 97 7.55 8.64 5.30
N ALA A 98 7.37 9.61 4.40
CA ALA A 98 8.39 9.97 3.41
C ALA A 98 9.65 10.52 4.08
N ALA A 99 9.49 11.42 5.06
CA ALA A 99 10.61 11.95 5.84
C ALA A 99 11.38 10.83 6.57
N GLU A 100 10.69 9.85 7.15
CA GLU A 100 11.34 8.71 7.81
C GLU A 100 12.19 7.87 6.83
N VAL A 101 11.75 7.73 5.57
CA VAL A 101 12.53 7.06 4.52
C VAL A 101 13.73 7.90 4.08
N GLU A 102 13.54 9.21 3.86
CA GLU A 102 14.62 10.14 3.48
C GLU A 102 15.70 10.27 4.57
N GLU A 103 15.30 10.24 5.84
CA GLU A 103 16.20 10.35 6.99
C GLU A 103 16.90 9.02 7.34
N ALA A 104 16.49 7.90 6.75
CA ALA A 104 17.16 6.61 6.95
C ALA A 104 18.64 6.71 6.54
N PRO A 105 19.60 6.24 7.37
CA PRO A 105 21.02 6.41 7.08
C PRO A 105 21.41 5.80 5.74
N GLU A 106 22.24 6.48 4.94
CA GLU A 106 22.79 5.95 3.68
C GLU A 106 23.41 4.55 3.85
N ALA A 107 24.01 4.30 5.02
CA ALA A 107 24.56 3.00 5.41
C ALA A 107 23.50 1.88 5.39
N PHE A 108 22.27 2.14 5.87
CA PHE A 108 21.18 1.17 5.83
C PHE A 108 20.91 0.68 4.40
N TRP A 109 20.73 1.61 3.46
CA TRP A 109 20.44 1.29 2.06
C TRP A 109 21.60 0.54 1.40
N SER A 110 22.83 0.99 1.64
CA SER A 110 24.02 0.33 1.10
C SER A 110 24.23 -1.09 1.66
N ASP A 111 23.96 -1.30 2.95
CA ASP A 111 24.07 -2.61 3.59
C ASP A 111 22.94 -3.54 3.12
N LEU A 112 21.73 -3.00 2.91
CA LEU A 112 20.60 -3.73 2.38
C LEU A 112 20.90 -4.21 0.96
N ALA A 113 21.39 -3.32 0.08
CA ALA A 113 21.83 -3.66 -1.28
C ALA A 113 22.92 -4.74 -1.31
N ALA A 114 23.83 -4.74 -0.32
CA ALA A 114 24.88 -5.75 -0.21
C ALA A 114 24.36 -7.12 0.28
N LYS A 115 23.30 -7.13 1.11
CA LYS A 115 22.70 -8.36 1.67
C LYS A 115 21.66 -8.98 0.76
N VAL A 116 20.93 -8.16 0.00
CA VAL A 116 19.80 -8.58 -0.83
C VAL A 116 20.22 -8.51 -2.29
N PRO A 117 20.50 -9.65 -2.96
CA PRO A 117 20.99 -9.66 -4.34
C PRO A 117 20.09 -8.91 -5.32
N LEU A 118 18.79 -8.84 -5.03
CA LEU A 118 17.82 -8.10 -5.84
C LEU A 118 18.14 -6.59 -5.92
N LEU A 119 18.74 -6.05 -4.87
CA LEU A 119 19.00 -4.62 -4.73
C LEU A 119 20.42 -4.23 -5.14
N ALA A 120 21.22 -5.17 -5.67
CA ALA A 120 22.63 -4.96 -5.93
C ALA A 120 22.91 -3.81 -6.90
N ASP A 121 22.00 -3.57 -7.85
CA ASP A 121 22.08 -2.52 -8.87
C ASP A 121 21.00 -1.43 -8.69
N TYR A 122 20.25 -1.44 -7.57
CA TYR A 122 19.18 -0.47 -7.33
C TYR A 122 19.74 0.85 -6.77
N GLU A 123 19.33 1.97 -7.35
CA GLU A 123 19.71 3.32 -6.90
C GLU A 123 18.60 3.90 -6.03
N PHE A 124 18.89 4.11 -4.74
CA PHE A 124 17.97 4.71 -3.77
C PHE A 124 18.07 6.24 -3.84
N ASP A 125 17.36 6.84 -4.79
CA ASP A 125 17.36 8.29 -5.02
C ASP A 125 16.31 9.01 -4.15
N GLU A 126 15.12 9.26 -4.68
CA GLU A 126 14.03 9.98 -4.02
C GLU A 126 12.89 9.00 -3.73
N PRO A 127 12.38 8.93 -2.48
CA PRO A 127 11.27 8.05 -2.18
C PRO A 127 9.98 8.58 -2.80
N GLU A 128 9.18 7.67 -3.33
CA GLU A 128 7.85 7.96 -3.86
C GLU A 128 6.77 7.42 -2.91
N VAL A 129 5.53 7.85 -3.12
CA VAL A 129 4.37 7.32 -2.40
C VAL A 129 3.68 6.31 -3.28
N TYR A 130 3.36 5.15 -2.72
CA TYR A 130 2.76 4.03 -3.42
C TYR A 130 1.46 3.59 -2.75
N LEU A 131 0.48 3.23 -3.58
CA LEU A 131 -0.65 2.40 -3.20
C LEU A 131 -0.34 0.94 -3.56
N ALA A 132 -0.61 0.02 -2.63
CA ALA A 132 -0.53 -1.41 -2.85
C ALA A 132 -1.61 -2.14 -2.03
N SER A 133 -1.95 -3.37 -2.42
CA SER A 133 -2.78 -4.27 -1.64
C SER A 133 -2.09 -5.62 -1.41
N PHE A 134 -2.40 -6.26 -0.30
CA PHE A 134 -1.91 -7.59 0.04
C PHE A 134 -2.97 -8.37 0.82
N GLY A 135 -2.85 -9.70 0.79
CA GLY A 135 -3.91 -10.62 1.21
C GLY A 135 -4.81 -11.04 0.02
N PRO A 136 -5.70 -12.02 0.22
CA PRO A 136 -6.31 -12.79 -0.85
C PRO A 136 -7.18 -11.94 -1.79
N LEU A 137 -6.88 -11.96 -3.09
CA LEU A 137 -7.68 -11.33 -4.17
C LEU A 137 -8.10 -9.89 -3.86
N SER A 138 -7.20 -9.14 -3.23
CA SER A 138 -7.44 -7.78 -2.76
C SER A 138 -7.24 -6.75 -3.86
N CYS A 139 -8.16 -5.81 -4.00
CA CYS A 139 -7.97 -4.60 -4.78
C CYS A 139 -8.08 -3.40 -3.83
N ALA A 140 -7.25 -2.37 -4.05
CA ALA A 140 -7.31 -1.12 -3.31
C ALA A 140 -7.59 0.05 -4.25
N VAL A 141 -8.49 0.92 -3.80
CA VAL A 141 -8.81 2.19 -4.49
C VAL A 141 -8.47 3.33 -3.57
N LEU A 142 -7.77 4.32 -4.09
CA LEU A 142 -7.60 5.61 -3.45
C LEU A 142 -8.52 6.61 -4.15
N ALA A 143 -9.37 7.29 -3.39
CA ALA A 143 -10.36 8.21 -3.93
C ALA A 143 -10.38 9.53 -3.15
N ALA A 144 -10.63 10.64 -3.85
CA ALA A 144 -11.01 11.91 -3.22
C ALA A 144 -12.53 11.96 -3.12
N GLY A 145 -13.08 12.08 -1.91
CA GLY A 145 -14.51 11.96 -1.71
C GLY A 145 -14.95 12.12 -0.25
N VAL A 146 -16.15 11.63 0.05
CA VAL A 146 -16.68 11.52 1.41
C VAL A 146 -17.21 10.11 1.66
N PRO A 147 -17.22 9.62 2.91
CA PRO A 147 -17.91 8.38 3.24
C PRO A 147 -19.38 8.48 2.82
N PHE A 148 -19.90 7.44 2.18
CA PHE A 148 -21.26 7.42 1.65
C PHE A 148 -21.96 6.10 1.98
N PRO A 149 -23.23 6.11 2.42
CA PRO A 149 -23.98 4.89 2.72
C PRO A 149 -24.11 3.95 1.51
N SER A 150 -23.90 2.66 1.73
CA SER A 150 -23.95 1.64 0.67
C SER A 150 -25.37 1.18 0.29
N ASP A 151 -26.41 1.64 0.98
CA ASP A 151 -27.80 1.21 0.75
C ASP A 151 -28.41 1.79 -0.53
N ASP A 152 -27.97 2.98 -0.94
CA ASP A 152 -28.44 3.69 -2.15
C ASP A 152 -27.26 4.27 -2.98
N PRO A 153 -26.34 3.43 -3.51
CA PRO A 153 -25.12 3.88 -4.20
C PRO A 153 -25.40 4.72 -5.46
N ASP A 154 -26.58 4.53 -6.08
CA ASP A 154 -27.02 5.29 -7.26
C ASP A 154 -27.34 6.76 -6.93
N GLU A 155 -27.45 7.13 -5.65
CA GLU A 155 -27.64 8.51 -5.19
C GLU A 155 -26.33 9.28 -4.97
N ALA A 156 -25.18 8.61 -5.09
CA ALA A 156 -23.88 9.27 -5.03
C ALA A 156 -23.78 10.41 -6.07
N THR A 157 -23.13 11.50 -5.67
CA THR A 157 -22.97 12.69 -6.51
C THR A 157 -21.97 12.43 -7.64
N TYR A 158 -20.95 11.64 -7.35
CA TYR A 158 -19.90 11.21 -8.27
C TYR A 158 -19.96 9.69 -8.44
N GLU A 159 -18.83 8.98 -8.29
CA GLU A 159 -18.76 7.53 -8.36
C GLU A 159 -18.76 6.95 -6.94
N PHE A 160 -19.54 5.88 -6.75
CA PHE A 160 -19.54 5.13 -5.50
C PHE A 160 -18.49 4.03 -5.52
N PHE A 161 -17.47 4.15 -4.67
CA PHE A 161 -16.45 3.14 -4.42
C PHE A 161 -16.86 2.29 -3.23
N SER A 162 -17.36 1.08 -3.51
CA SER A 162 -17.78 0.13 -2.49
C SER A 162 -16.60 -0.41 -1.69
N VAL A 163 -16.85 -0.71 -0.41
CA VAL A 163 -15.97 -1.52 0.42
C VAL A 163 -16.59 -2.90 0.60
N GLN A 164 -15.79 -3.96 0.49
CA GLN A 164 -16.25 -5.33 0.72
C GLN A 164 -15.52 -6.02 1.87
N ASP A 165 -16.25 -6.85 2.61
CA ASP A 165 -15.67 -7.78 3.59
C ASP A 165 -15.12 -9.05 2.93
N MET A 166 -14.49 -9.93 3.71
CA MET A 166 -13.96 -11.21 3.21
C MET A 166 -15.01 -12.18 2.65
N ASN A 167 -16.30 -11.95 2.89
CA ASN A 167 -17.41 -12.69 2.27
C ASN A 167 -17.86 -12.05 0.95
N GLN A 168 -17.16 -11.01 0.48
CA GLN A 168 -17.49 -10.20 -0.69
C GLN A 168 -18.81 -9.44 -0.55
N GLU A 169 -19.30 -9.25 0.69
CA GLU A 169 -20.48 -8.46 0.99
C GLU A 169 -20.08 -6.99 1.17
N TRP A 170 -20.93 -6.07 0.70
CA TRP A 170 -20.70 -4.63 0.90
C TRP A 170 -20.80 -4.28 2.38
N LEU A 171 -19.88 -3.44 2.86
CA LEU A 171 -20.00 -2.81 4.17
C LEU A 171 -21.08 -1.71 4.17
N GLU A 172 -21.38 -1.18 5.35
CA GLU A 172 -22.38 -0.11 5.54
C GLU A 172 -22.01 1.20 4.81
N GLU A 173 -20.72 1.47 4.61
CA GLU A 173 -20.22 2.67 3.96
C GLU A 173 -19.19 2.34 2.87
N GLY A 174 -19.23 3.11 1.78
CA GLY A 174 -18.18 3.24 0.77
C GLY A 174 -17.74 4.70 0.66
N VAL A 175 -17.29 5.12 -0.52
CA VAL A 175 -16.89 6.51 -0.80
C VAL A 175 -17.65 7.03 -2.01
N ASP A 176 -18.34 8.17 -1.86
CA ASP A 176 -18.78 8.98 -3.01
C ASP A 176 -17.65 9.93 -3.39
N GLY A 177 -17.08 9.78 -4.58
CA GLY A 177 -15.92 10.57 -4.97
C GLY A 177 -15.40 10.35 -6.38
N VAL A 178 -14.12 10.68 -6.58
CA VAL A 178 -13.37 10.43 -7.82
C VAL A 178 -12.13 9.60 -7.52
N GLU A 179 -11.82 8.66 -8.42
CA GLU A 179 -10.63 7.81 -8.33
C GLU A 179 -9.34 8.64 -8.50
N ILE A 180 -8.38 8.39 -7.61
CA ILE A 180 -7.00 8.87 -7.70
C ILE A 180 -6.11 7.77 -8.27
N ALA A 181 -6.24 6.55 -7.71
CA ALA A 181 -5.50 5.38 -8.13
C ALA A 181 -6.26 4.11 -7.79
N TYR A 182 -5.98 3.07 -8.55
CA TYR A 182 -6.52 1.72 -8.38
C TYR A 182 -5.36 0.74 -8.54
N VAL A 183 -5.28 -0.25 -7.65
CA VAL A 183 -4.37 -1.39 -7.79
C VAL A 183 -5.13 -2.69 -7.64
N ASP A 184 -4.86 -3.61 -8.56
CA ASP A 184 -5.21 -5.01 -8.40
C ASP A 184 -4.19 -5.70 -7.49
N PHE A 185 -4.52 -6.94 -7.14
CA PHE A 185 -3.82 -7.77 -6.17
C PHE A 185 -2.29 -7.82 -6.26
N THR A 186 -1.68 -7.81 -7.45
CA THR A 186 -0.21 -7.84 -7.59
C THR A 186 0.42 -6.48 -7.86
N ASP A 187 -0.41 -5.45 -8.02
CA ASP A 187 0.00 -4.20 -8.62
C ASP A 187 0.45 -3.19 -7.58
N ILE A 188 1.30 -2.27 -8.03
CA ILE A 188 1.73 -1.10 -7.28
C ILE A 188 1.45 0.13 -8.13
N ALA A 189 0.88 1.17 -7.54
CA ALA A 189 0.68 2.45 -8.19
C ALA A 189 1.44 3.55 -7.45
N SER A 190 2.34 4.25 -8.14
CA SER A 190 2.90 5.51 -7.65
C SER A 190 1.82 6.59 -7.65
N VAL A 191 1.70 7.33 -6.56
CA VAL A 191 0.67 8.35 -6.35
C VAL A 191 1.28 9.66 -5.84
N ASP A 192 0.86 10.78 -6.43
CA ASP A 192 1.24 12.11 -5.92
C ASP A 192 0.22 12.55 -4.86
N LEU A 193 0.65 12.49 -3.60
CA LEU A 193 -0.10 12.97 -2.44
C LEU A 193 0.54 14.22 -1.80
N SER A 194 1.26 15.01 -2.60
CA SER A 194 1.69 16.34 -2.18
C SER A 194 0.49 17.23 -1.83
N ALA A 195 0.69 18.24 -0.97
CA ALA A 195 -0.39 19.14 -0.58
C ALA A 195 -1.03 19.88 -1.77
N GLU A 196 -0.25 20.14 -2.83
CA GLU A 196 -0.76 20.72 -4.08
C GLU A 196 -1.65 19.73 -4.83
N ALA A 197 -1.17 18.50 -5.07
CA ALA A 197 -1.94 17.46 -5.76
C ALA A 197 -3.23 17.10 -5.01
N VAL A 198 -3.18 16.99 -3.68
CA VAL A 198 -4.35 16.75 -2.84
C VAL A 198 -5.35 17.90 -2.97
N GLY A 199 -4.89 19.16 -2.95
CA GLY A 199 -5.75 20.31 -3.20
C GLY A 199 -6.48 20.24 -4.55
N ASP A 200 -5.77 19.83 -5.59
CA ASP A 200 -6.33 19.64 -6.93
C ASP A 200 -7.33 18.47 -6.99
N TRP A 201 -7.08 17.38 -6.28
CA TRP A 201 -8.02 16.25 -6.19
C TRP A 201 -9.30 16.64 -5.45
N LEU A 202 -9.19 17.30 -4.31
CA LEU A 202 -10.35 17.75 -3.54
C LEU A 202 -11.18 18.79 -4.30
N ALA A 203 -10.54 19.63 -5.13
CA ALA A 203 -11.25 20.57 -5.99
C ALA A 203 -12.10 19.90 -7.09
N LYS A 204 -11.85 18.62 -7.43
CA LYS A 204 -12.67 17.86 -8.40
C LYS A 204 -14.00 17.40 -7.80
N VAL A 205 -14.07 17.31 -6.47
CA VAL A 205 -15.27 16.91 -5.72
C VAL A 205 -15.90 18.10 -4.98
N ASP A 206 -15.94 19.25 -5.64
CA ASP A 206 -16.39 20.55 -5.11
C ASP A 206 -17.86 20.61 -4.65
N LYS A 207 -18.66 19.59 -4.99
CA LYS A 207 -20.05 19.46 -4.56
C LYS A 207 -20.22 18.69 -3.25
N LEU A 208 -19.17 18.01 -2.78
CA LEU A 208 -19.19 17.27 -1.52
C LEU A 208 -18.80 18.19 -0.36
N ASP A 209 -19.40 17.96 0.81
CA ASP A 209 -19.07 18.69 2.02
C ASP A 209 -17.85 18.05 2.71
N ASP A 210 -16.78 18.84 2.92
CA ASP A 210 -15.54 18.41 3.60
C ASP A 210 -14.88 17.15 2.99
N PRO A 211 -14.61 17.12 1.66
CA PRO A 211 -14.02 15.94 1.04
C PRO A 211 -12.58 15.72 1.51
N LYS A 212 -12.19 14.45 1.58
CA LYS A 212 -10.86 13.98 1.96
C LYS A 212 -10.38 12.88 1.03
N ILE A 213 -9.15 12.41 1.26
CA ILE A 213 -8.63 11.22 0.58
C ILE A 213 -9.00 10.00 1.41
N TYR A 214 -9.59 9.00 0.76
CA TYR A 214 -9.98 7.74 1.35
C TYR A 214 -9.40 6.56 0.57
N MET A 215 -9.01 5.52 1.28
CA MET A 215 -8.67 4.22 0.74
C MET A 215 -9.83 3.25 1.00
N THR A 216 -10.27 2.54 -0.04
CA THR A 216 -11.28 1.48 0.03
C THR A 216 -10.69 0.16 -0.45
N LEU A 217 -11.18 -0.94 0.10
CA LEU A 217 -10.80 -2.29 -0.28
C LEU A 217 -11.98 -3.07 -0.80
N ARG A 218 -11.77 -3.82 -1.88
CA ARG A 218 -12.79 -4.66 -2.48
C ARG A 218 -12.18 -5.90 -3.15
N TYR A 219 -13.06 -6.77 -3.64
CA TYR A 219 -12.73 -7.96 -4.41
C TYR A 219 -13.34 -7.81 -5.81
N ASP A 220 -12.49 -7.82 -6.85
CA ASP A 220 -12.91 -7.77 -8.26
C ASP A 220 -12.82 -9.13 -8.98
#